data_AF-A0A7Y4WGY5-F1
#
_entry.id   AF-A0A7Y4WGY5-F1
#
_cell.length_a   1.000
_cell.length_b   1.000
_cell.length_c   1.000
_cell.angle_alpha   90.00
_cell.angle_beta   90.00
_cell.angle_gamma   90.00
#
_symmetry.space_group_name_H-M   'P 1'
#
loop_
_entity.id
_entity.type
_entity.pdbx_description
1 polymer ?
#
loop_
_entity_poly.entity_id
_entity_poly.type
_entity_poly.pdbx_seq_one_letter_code
_entity_poly.pdbx_strand_id
1 'polypeptide(L)'
;MQAEPANARPWVPRWVCWYAPLLAALVVAVLVWLPRDVGINMTDEGFLWYGVQRTVAGDVPMRDFQAYDPGRYLWCAAFVPLLGDGILGVRGATALFAALGLALALLVAGRFTRHPGELFVCALVLGLWLFPRHKLFEPALASAALWFTVRLIESPTPLTHLASGVFVGASAFFGRNHALYAGLALGLCAVFLAWKRPELRGARRAGAFALGVALGLVPLGWMLCCVPGFAAGYARSLRLVLEHGANLTLPYPFPWRTAWSALAGWELAGQIALSTAFLAPFLLLPAGLWTALRTPAAALRARAPVLAAFFAGAVYVHHASVRSDASHLAQSFAPLAVLALALSTLSAARGVRALAWGTLGLVSALAALEANTVLTRFRPDQGARLVACEVAGESLRLPVGQATLLRALQDFAAELLPGETPIWIVNQPTLYAVLRKSAPSWWLFFYWPEDDEAQRAHVQALEQRDVDFVLVHLGQADGSEARGFRNTHPLVWQHLLQEFRLLHLPGLPSNLQLFRKRT
;
A
#
# COMPACT_ATOMS: atom_id res chain seq x y z
N MET A 1 23.86 39.64 26.11
CA MET A 1 23.76 38.39 26.91
C MET A 1 22.31 37.92 26.82
N GLN A 2 21.99 37.09 25.82
CA GLN A 2 20.64 36.54 25.64
C GLN A 2 20.50 35.35 26.59
N ALA A 3 19.54 35.43 27.52
CA ALA A 3 19.23 34.32 28.40
C ALA A 3 18.82 33.11 27.55
N GLU A 4 19.60 32.03 27.61
CA GLU A 4 19.14 30.72 27.16
C GLU A 4 17.85 30.38 27.91
N PRO A 5 16.76 30.00 27.21
CA PRO A 5 15.57 29.52 27.91
C PRO A 5 15.92 28.19 28.58
N ALA A 6 16.22 28.28 29.88
CA ALA A 6 16.63 27.21 30.79
C ALA A 6 15.54 26.16 31.09
N ASN A 7 14.66 25.84 30.14
CA ASN A 7 13.67 24.78 30.29
C ASN A 7 13.31 24.18 28.93
N ALA A 8 14.31 23.62 28.24
CA ALA A 8 14.08 22.72 27.13
C ALA A 8 13.49 21.40 27.68
N ARG A 9 12.16 21.36 27.88
CA ARG A 9 11.44 20.11 28.21
C ARG A 9 11.92 18.98 27.29
N PRO A 10 12.13 17.76 27.81
CA PRO A 10 12.54 16.64 26.99
C PRO A 10 11.61 16.49 25.79
N TRP A 11 12.25 16.43 24.62
CA TRP A 11 11.71 16.64 23.29
C TRP A 11 10.58 15.71 22.86
N VAL A 12 10.71 14.48 23.31
CA VAL A 12 9.68 13.46 23.32
C VAL A 12 9.79 12.91 24.74
N PRO A 13 8.70 12.86 25.53
CA PRO A 13 8.77 12.29 26.86
C PRO A 13 9.39 10.90 26.79
N ARG A 14 10.33 10.55 27.69
CA ARG A 14 11.03 9.25 27.65
C ARG A 14 10.06 8.06 27.59
N TRP A 15 8.89 8.19 28.23
CA TRP A 15 7.86 7.17 28.17
C TRP A 15 7.33 6.92 26.76
N VAL A 16 7.24 7.93 25.90
CA VAL A 16 6.79 7.79 24.50
C VAL A 16 7.76 6.93 23.70
N CYS A 17 9.08 7.05 23.92
CA CYS A 17 10.07 6.28 23.16
C CYS A 17 9.89 4.76 23.33
N TRP A 18 9.43 4.31 24.50
CA TRP A 18 9.14 2.91 24.79
C TRP A 18 7.69 2.54 24.49
N TYR A 19 6.77 3.46 24.79
CA TYR A 19 5.34 3.21 24.67
C TYR A 19 4.86 3.21 23.22
N ALA A 20 5.41 4.07 22.34
CA ALA A 20 5.00 4.15 20.94
C ALA A 20 5.25 2.83 20.16
N PRO A 21 6.42 2.17 20.23
CA PRO A 21 6.62 0.88 19.58
C PRO A 21 5.71 -0.23 20.13
N LEU A 22 5.53 -0.30 21.45
CA LEU A 22 4.66 -1.30 22.09
C LEU A 22 3.21 -1.11 21.67
N LEU A 23 2.74 0.14 21.66
CA LEU A 23 1.40 0.50 21.22
C LEU A 23 1.19 0.24 19.73
N ALA A 24 2.18 0.54 18.89
CA ALA A 24 2.13 0.21 17.46
C ALA A 24 2.01 -1.31 17.25
N ALA A 25 2.84 -2.10 17.94
CA ALA A 25 2.78 -3.56 17.89
C ALA A 25 1.41 -4.08 18.34
N LEU A 26 0.85 -3.55 19.44
CA LEU A 26 -0.48 -3.93 19.94
C LEU A 26 -1.59 -3.60 18.92
N VAL A 27 -1.61 -2.39 18.38
CA VAL A 27 -2.64 -1.98 17.42
C VAL A 27 -2.56 -2.79 16.13
N VAL A 28 -1.36 -3.02 15.59
CA VAL A 28 -1.18 -3.88 14.42
C VAL A 28 -1.57 -5.33 14.74
N ALA A 29 -1.21 -5.83 15.93
CA ALA A 29 -1.61 -7.16 16.36
C ALA A 29 -3.13 -7.32 16.38
N VAL A 30 -3.87 -6.32 16.88
CA VAL A 30 -5.33 -6.37 16.97
C VAL A 30 -6.01 -6.13 15.62
N LEU A 31 -5.62 -5.10 14.87
CA LEU A 31 -6.36 -4.67 13.67
C LEU A 31 -5.94 -5.39 12.39
N VAL A 32 -4.71 -5.93 12.34
CA VAL A 32 -4.16 -6.56 11.14
C VAL A 32 -3.90 -8.05 11.37
N TRP A 33 -3.24 -8.40 12.46
CA TRP A 33 -2.76 -9.77 12.69
C TRP A 33 -3.83 -10.71 13.27
N LEU A 34 -4.68 -10.25 14.18
CA LEU A 34 -5.73 -11.10 14.76
C LEU A 34 -6.75 -11.57 13.71
N PRO A 35 -7.23 -10.71 12.79
CA PRO A 35 -8.12 -11.17 11.71
C PRO A 35 -7.34 -11.64 10.47
N ARG A 36 -6.06 -12.03 10.62
CA ARG A 36 -5.20 -12.39 9.49
C ARG A 36 -5.67 -13.59 8.70
N ASP A 37 -6.50 -14.45 9.25
CA ASP A 37 -7.03 -15.65 8.61
C ASP A 37 -8.35 -15.41 7.86
N VAL A 38 -8.90 -14.19 7.92
CA VAL A 38 -10.19 -13.86 7.30
C VAL A 38 -10.02 -13.39 5.86
N GLY A 39 -10.70 -14.07 4.93
CA GLY A 39 -10.76 -13.71 3.53
C GLY A 39 -9.43 -13.86 2.78
N ILE A 40 -9.52 -13.79 1.46
CA ILE A 40 -8.34 -13.69 0.59
C ILE A 40 -8.71 -12.82 -0.61
N ASN A 41 -7.86 -11.85 -0.94
CA ASN A 41 -8.00 -11.10 -2.17
C ASN A 41 -7.36 -11.92 -3.31
N MET A 42 -8.10 -12.15 -4.39
CA MET A 42 -7.68 -13.04 -5.49
C MET A 42 -6.72 -12.36 -6.49
N THR A 43 -6.51 -11.04 -6.32
CA THR A 43 -5.72 -10.19 -7.21
C THR A 43 -4.48 -9.66 -6.50
N ASP A 44 -4.47 -8.42 -6.02
CA ASP A 44 -3.31 -7.70 -5.47
C ASP A 44 -2.65 -8.42 -4.28
N GLU A 45 -3.41 -9.13 -3.44
CA GLU A 45 -2.84 -9.91 -2.34
C GLU A 45 -2.08 -11.13 -2.85
N GLY A 46 -2.64 -11.82 -3.85
CA GLY A 46 -1.95 -12.88 -4.58
C GLY A 46 -0.74 -12.40 -5.34
N PHE A 47 -0.79 -11.19 -5.90
CA PHE A 47 0.34 -10.61 -6.61
C PHE A 47 1.55 -10.42 -5.70
N LEU A 48 1.35 -10.07 -4.43
CA LEU A 48 2.41 -10.09 -3.44
C LEU A 48 2.79 -11.53 -3.06
N TRP A 49 1.82 -12.37 -2.69
CA TRP A 49 2.06 -13.72 -2.18
C TRP A 49 2.79 -14.63 -3.19
N TYR A 50 2.29 -14.71 -4.42
CA TYR A 50 2.93 -15.41 -5.52
C TYR A 50 4.36 -14.91 -5.71
N GLY A 51 4.56 -13.59 -5.76
CA GLY A 51 5.90 -13.04 -5.94
C GLY A 51 6.87 -13.38 -4.79
N VAL A 52 6.38 -13.53 -3.55
CA VAL A 52 7.22 -14.00 -2.43
C VAL A 52 7.64 -15.45 -2.64
N GLN A 53 6.72 -16.33 -3.02
CA GLN A 53 7.05 -17.73 -3.32
C GLN A 53 8.08 -17.83 -4.44
N ARG A 54 7.91 -17.07 -5.53
CA ARG A 54 8.87 -17.02 -6.63
C ARG A 54 10.23 -16.49 -6.18
N THR A 55 10.24 -15.44 -5.34
CA THR A 55 11.48 -14.88 -4.79
C THR A 55 12.24 -15.89 -3.94
N VAL A 56 11.55 -16.68 -3.11
CA VAL A 56 12.15 -17.77 -2.34
C VAL A 56 12.69 -18.87 -3.25
N ALA A 57 12.00 -19.15 -4.37
CA ALA A 57 12.44 -20.10 -5.38
C ALA A 57 13.63 -19.60 -6.24
N GLY A 58 14.13 -18.38 -6.01
CA GLY A 58 15.29 -17.81 -6.70
C GLY A 58 14.97 -16.89 -7.87
N ASP A 59 13.69 -16.67 -8.19
CA ASP A 59 13.29 -15.68 -9.17
C ASP A 59 13.52 -14.25 -8.63
N VAL A 60 13.74 -13.33 -9.54
CA VAL A 60 13.97 -11.92 -9.26
C VAL A 60 12.73 -11.10 -9.65
N PRO A 61 12.09 -10.40 -8.69
CA PRO A 61 10.95 -9.53 -8.98
C PRO A 61 11.25 -8.53 -10.11
N MET A 62 10.26 -8.27 -10.97
CA MET A 62 10.34 -7.40 -12.16
C MET A 62 11.17 -7.98 -13.32
N ARG A 63 12.16 -8.85 -13.05
CA ARG A 63 12.92 -9.56 -14.10
C ARG A 63 12.14 -10.78 -14.61
N ASP A 64 11.80 -11.68 -13.70
CA ASP A 64 11.27 -13.01 -14.06
C ASP A 64 9.74 -13.05 -14.05
N PHE A 65 9.12 -12.16 -13.27
CA PHE A 65 7.67 -12.02 -13.21
C PHE A 65 7.27 -10.55 -12.99
N GLN A 66 6.06 -10.21 -13.41
CA GLN A 66 5.43 -8.93 -13.18
C GLN A 66 5.29 -8.73 -11.66
N ALA A 67 5.89 -7.66 -11.16
CA ALA A 67 6.00 -7.42 -9.73
C ALA A 67 5.95 -5.91 -9.43
N TYR A 68 5.68 -5.58 -8.17
CA TYR A 68 6.06 -4.28 -7.62
C TYR A 68 7.59 -4.15 -7.48
N ASP A 69 8.07 -3.07 -6.87
CA ASP A 69 9.50 -2.89 -6.61
C ASP A 69 10.07 -3.98 -5.65
N PRO A 70 11.33 -4.43 -5.81
CA PRO A 70 11.81 -5.71 -5.25
C PRO A 70 11.83 -5.79 -3.73
N GLY A 71 12.03 -4.65 -3.05
CA GLY A 71 12.27 -4.60 -1.61
C GLY A 71 11.14 -5.21 -0.77
N ARG A 72 9.89 -5.10 -1.22
CA ARG A 72 8.76 -5.69 -0.51
C ARG A 72 8.74 -7.22 -0.58
N TYR A 73 9.18 -7.79 -1.70
CA TYR A 73 9.24 -9.25 -1.88
C TYR A 73 10.43 -9.82 -1.11
N LEU A 74 11.59 -9.17 -1.21
CA LEU A 74 12.79 -9.56 -0.47
C LEU A 74 12.58 -9.44 1.05
N TRP A 75 11.87 -8.39 1.50
CA TRP A 75 11.46 -8.27 2.90
C TRP A 75 10.62 -9.47 3.33
N CYS A 76 9.53 -9.77 2.61
CA CYS A 76 8.68 -10.90 2.96
C CYS A 76 9.41 -12.25 2.88
N ALA A 77 10.22 -12.46 1.84
CA ALA A 77 11.03 -13.67 1.66
C ALA A 77 12.03 -13.88 2.81
N ALA A 78 12.62 -12.81 3.35
CA ALA A 78 13.52 -12.90 4.50
C ALA A 78 12.83 -13.44 5.78
N PHE A 79 11.51 -13.32 5.89
CA PHE A 79 10.73 -13.84 7.02
C PHE A 79 10.13 -15.23 6.78
N VAL A 80 10.24 -15.79 5.57
CA VAL A 80 9.70 -17.12 5.26
C VAL A 80 10.25 -18.22 6.16
N PRO A 81 11.55 -18.26 6.53
CA PRO A 81 12.06 -19.26 7.48
C PRO A 81 11.39 -19.22 8.87
N LEU A 82 10.81 -18.08 9.25
CA LEU A 82 10.17 -17.88 10.56
C LEU A 82 8.64 -17.99 10.50
N LEU A 83 8.04 -17.50 9.41
CA LEU A 83 6.59 -17.32 9.30
C LEU A 83 5.93 -18.26 8.27
N GLY A 84 6.72 -18.99 7.48
CA GLY A 84 6.26 -19.79 6.34
C GLY A 84 6.12 -18.99 5.05
N ASP A 85 6.00 -19.70 3.93
CA ASP A 85 5.77 -19.17 2.58
C ASP A 85 4.26 -19.09 2.21
N GLY A 86 3.40 -19.45 3.17
CA GLY A 86 1.94 -19.30 3.09
C GLY A 86 1.49 -17.85 3.16
N ILE A 87 0.19 -17.64 2.91
CA ILE A 87 -0.40 -16.31 2.89
C ILE A 87 -0.40 -15.67 4.29
N LEU A 88 -0.54 -16.46 5.36
CA LEU A 88 -0.47 -15.95 6.72
C LEU A 88 0.94 -15.47 7.05
N GLY A 89 1.97 -16.17 6.56
CA GLY A 89 3.37 -15.75 6.70
C GLY A 89 3.65 -14.41 6.03
N VAL A 90 3.18 -14.23 4.79
CA VAL A 90 3.26 -12.96 4.05
C VAL A 90 2.54 -11.83 4.80
N ARG A 91 1.31 -12.06 5.29
CA ARG A 91 0.57 -11.09 6.10
C ARG A 91 1.31 -10.71 7.38
N GLY A 92 2.07 -11.63 7.96
CA GLY A 92 2.90 -11.37 9.14
C GLY A 92 4.07 -10.45 8.82
N ALA A 93 4.79 -10.74 7.74
CA ALA A 93 5.89 -9.89 7.29
C ALA A 93 5.41 -8.46 6.96
N THR A 94 4.25 -8.30 6.30
CA THR A 94 3.70 -6.96 6.03
C THR A 94 3.22 -6.26 7.30
N ALA A 95 2.62 -6.99 8.25
CA ALA A 95 2.23 -6.45 9.55
C ALA A 95 3.45 -5.93 10.35
N LEU A 96 4.57 -6.67 10.35
CA LEU A 96 5.81 -6.21 11.00
C LEU A 96 6.31 -4.88 10.40
N PHE A 97 6.27 -4.76 9.06
CA PHE A 97 6.64 -3.50 8.40
C PHE A 97 5.69 -2.35 8.76
N ALA A 98 4.38 -2.62 8.82
CA ALA A 98 3.37 -1.66 9.27
C ALA A 98 3.62 -1.19 10.72
N ALA A 99 4.00 -2.09 11.62
CA ALA A 99 4.28 -1.76 13.02
C ALA A 99 5.45 -0.77 13.14
N LEU A 100 6.50 -0.95 12.32
CA LEU A 100 7.63 -0.01 12.25
C LEU A 100 7.16 1.39 11.79
N GLY A 101 6.38 1.45 10.71
CA GLY A 101 5.83 2.71 10.21
C GLY A 101 4.92 3.40 11.22
N LEU A 102 3.99 2.66 11.83
CA LEU A 102 3.08 3.19 12.85
C LEU A 102 3.84 3.69 14.08
N ALA A 103 4.88 2.98 14.53
CA ALA A 103 5.73 3.44 15.63
C ALA A 103 6.36 4.80 15.32
N LEU A 104 6.87 5.00 14.10
CA LEU A 104 7.42 6.29 13.66
C LEU A 104 6.37 7.41 13.67
N ALA A 105 5.15 7.15 13.19
CA ALA A 105 4.05 8.13 13.28
C ALA A 105 3.67 8.44 14.74
N LEU A 106 3.68 7.45 15.62
CA LEU A 106 3.40 7.65 17.05
C LEU A 106 4.50 8.42 17.77
N LEU A 107 5.77 8.25 17.39
CA LEU A 107 6.83 9.13 17.87
C LEU A 107 6.56 10.58 17.47
N VAL A 108 6.03 10.84 16.26
CA VAL A 108 5.60 12.18 15.85
C VAL A 108 4.42 12.66 16.69
N ALA A 109 3.40 11.81 16.90
CA ALA A 109 2.24 12.15 17.72
C ALA A 109 2.62 12.50 19.16
N GLY A 110 3.63 11.82 19.71
CA GLY A 110 4.21 12.04 21.02
C GLY A 110 4.70 13.48 21.29
N ARG A 111 4.90 14.29 20.24
CA ARG A 111 5.33 15.69 20.35
C ARG A 111 4.20 16.64 20.68
N PHE A 112 2.95 16.25 20.40
CA PHE A 112 1.77 17.08 20.66
C PHE A 112 0.75 16.41 21.59
N THR A 113 0.93 15.14 21.94
CA THR A 113 0.14 14.46 22.97
C THR A 113 0.70 14.73 24.37
N ARG A 114 -0.17 14.89 25.36
CA ARG A 114 0.18 15.17 26.77
C ARG A 114 0.10 13.93 27.65
N HIS A 115 -0.74 12.97 27.30
CA HIS A 115 -1.02 11.78 28.11
C HIS A 115 -1.04 10.51 27.25
N PRO A 116 -0.77 9.32 27.83
CA PRO A 116 -0.77 8.06 27.10
C PRO A 116 -2.08 7.76 26.37
N GLY A 117 -3.24 8.14 26.94
CA GLY A 117 -4.55 7.95 26.31
C GLY A 117 -4.72 8.72 25.00
N GLU A 118 -4.15 9.92 24.90
CA GLU A 118 -4.14 10.66 23.63
C GLU A 118 -3.28 9.95 22.58
N LEU A 119 -2.12 9.41 22.99
CA LEU A 119 -1.29 8.63 22.08
C LEU A 119 -1.98 7.34 21.64
N PHE A 120 -2.72 6.68 22.54
CA PHE A 120 -3.56 5.53 22.23
C PHE A 120 -4.62 5.86 21.17
N VAL A 121 -5.33 6.98 21.31
CA VAL A 121 -6.29 7.43 20.30
C VAL A 121 -5.61 7.71 18.95
N CYS A 122 -4.43 8.34 18.94
CA CYS A 122 -3.64 8.49 17.71
C CYS A 122 -3.31 7.13 17.08
N ALA A 123 -2.92 6.14 17.88
CA ALA A 123 -2.60 4.80 17.39
C ALA A 123 -3.80 4.10 16.80
N LEU A 124 -4.96 4.19 17.44
CA LEU A 124 -6.20 3.63 16.89
C LEU A 124 -6.60 4.31 15.58
N VAL A 125 -6.61 5.65 15.54
CA VAL A 125 -6.95 6.40 14.31
C VAL A 125 -6.02 6.00 13.18
N LEU A 126 -4.70 6.04 13.38
CA LEU A 126 -3.74 5.67 12.34
C LEU A 126 -3.81 4.19 11.98
N GLY A 127 -4.02 3.31 12.97
CA GLY A 127 -4.16 1.87 12.80
C GLY A 127 -5.39 1.47 11.97
N LEU A 128 -6.50 2.19 12.10
CA LEU A 128 -7.72 1.97 11.31
C LEU A 128 -7.51 2.18 9.80
N TRP A 129 -6.49 2.97 9.43
CA TRP A 129 -6.11 3.20 8.03
C TRP A 129 -4.97 2.29 7.55
N LEU A 130 -4.59 1.26 8.31
CA LEU A 130 -3.64 0.22 7.88
C LEU A 130 -4.34 -0.83 7.02
N PHE A 131 -4.81 -0.44 5.84
CA PHE A 131 -5.37 -1.33 4.84
C PHE A 131 -5.15 -0.79 3.42
N PRO A 132 -5.20 -1.65 2.39
CA PRO A 132 -5.37 -3.11 2.46
C PRO A 132 -4.11 -3.81 2.99
N ARG A 133 -4.27 -4.97 3.63
CA ARG A 133 -3.19 -5.67 4.36
C ARG A 133 -1.98 -6.12 3.53
N HIS A 134 -2.13 -6.18 2.20
CA HIS A 134 -1.05 -6.50 1.26
C HIS A 134 -0.36 -5.25 0.70
N LYS A 135 -0.82 -4.03 1.09
CA LYS A 135 -0.22 -2.73 0.78
C LYS A 135 0.10 -1.95 2.06
N LEU A 136 0.66 -2.64 3.06
CA LEU A 136 1.04 -2.03 4.34
C LEU A 136 2.40 -1.33 4.29
N PHE A 137 3.19 -1.53 3.23
CA PHE A 137 4.45 -0.82 3.02
C PHE A 137 4.18 0.67 2.76
N GLU A 138 3.10 0.98 2.07
CA GLU A 138 2.71 2.30 1.61
C GLU A 138 2.38 3.26 2.77
N PRO A 139 1.43 2.95 3.69
CA PRO A 139 1.18 3.79 4.86
C PRO A 139 2.36 3.81 5.83
N ALA A 140 3.18 2.75 5.88
CA ALA A 140 4.38 2.71 6.70
C ALA A 140 5.46 3.67 6.20
N LEU A 141 5.71 3.69 4.88
CA LEU A 141 6.64 4.63 4.24
C LEU A 141 6.12 6.08 4.34
N ALA A 142 4.81 6.31 4.21
CA ALA A 142 4.22 7.63 4.46
C ALA A 142 4.45 8.12 5.90
N SER A 143 4.30 7.21 6.86
CA SER A 143 4.55 7.48 8.29
C SER A 143 6.03 7.71 8.60
N ALA A 144 6.93 6.98 7.93
CA ALA A 144 8.36 7.20 8.02
C ALA A 144 8.76 8.56 7.42
N ALA A 145 8.22 8.92 6.25
CA ALA A 145 8.45 10.22 5.62
C ALA A 145 8.04 11.37 6.54
N LEU A 146 6.88 11.24 7.21
CA LEU A 146 6.45 12.17 8.24
C LEU A 146 7.49 12.31 9.36
N TRP A 147 7.98 11.20 9.91
CA TRP A 147 8.98 11.22 10.97
C TRP A 147 10.29 11.88 10.53
N PHE A 148 10.84 11.50 9.37
CA PHE A 148 12.07 12.10 8.84
C PHE A 148 11.89 13.60 8.59
N THR A 149 10.72 14.03 8.13
CA THR A 149 10.42 15.46 7.92
C THR A 149 10.38 16.21 9.24
N VAL A 150 9.77 15.63 10.29
CA VAL A 150 9.83 16.19 11.64
C VAL A 150 11.27 16.34 12.10
N ARG A 151 12.10 15.29 11.99
CA ARG A 151 13.52 15.30 12.38
C ARG A 151 14.32 16.38 11.66
N LEU A 152 14.03 16.61 10.39
CA LEU A 152 14.68 17.63 9.58
C LEU A 152 14.37 19.04 10.09
N ILE A 153 13.10 19.34 10.40
CA ILE A 153 12.68 20.64 10.95
C ILE A 153 13.28 20.87 12.35
N GLU A 154 13.29 19.80 13.13
CA GLU A 154 13.74 19.74 14.50
C GLU A 154 15.24 20.00 14.65
N SER A 155 16.05 19.43 13.75
CA SER A 155 17.51 19.51 13.81
C SER A 155 18.09 19.48 12.39
N PRO A 156 18.12 20.61 11.67
CA PRO A 156 18.55 20.69 10.27
C PRO A 156 20.09 20.64 10.11
N THR A 157 20.71 19.57 10.59
CA THR A 157 22.15 19.31 10.46
C THR A 157 22.45 18.55 9.16
N PRO A 158 23.70 18.53 8.69
CA PRO A 158 24.07 17.68 7.54
C PRO A 158 23.72 16.20 7.76
N LEU A 159 23.83 15.69 8.99
CA LEU A 159 23.51 14.30 9.31
C LEU A 159 22.02 14.00 9.16
N THR A 160 21.12 14.91 9.57
CA THR A 160 19.68 14.68 9.36
C THR A 160 19.30 14.80 7.89
N HIS A 161 19.95 15.67 7.11
CA HIS A 161 19.79 15.71 5.66
C HIS A 161 20.27 14.41 5.01
N LEU A 162 21.43 13.90 5.42
CA LEU A 162 21.95 12.60 4.98
C LEU A 162 20.96 11.48 5.29
N ALA A 163 20.47 11.39 6.53
CA ALA A 163 19.52 10.36 6.94
C ALA A 163 18.19 10.46 6.18
N SER A 164 17.68 11.68 5.96
CA SER A 164 16.51 11.93 5.10
C SER A 164 16.76 11.49 3.66
N GLY A 165 17.95 11.75 3.11
CA GLY A 165 18.33 11.27 1.79
C GLY A 165 18.39 9.74 1.71
N VAL A 166 19.02 9.08 2.70
CA VAL A 166 19.08 7.60 2.79
C VAL A 166 17.68 7.01 2.78
N PHE A 167 16.76 7.60 3.56
CA PHE A 167 15.36 7.18 3.55
C PHE A 167 14.69 7.34 2.19
N VAL A 168 14.91 8.46 1.48
CA VAL A 168 14.38 8.68 0.12
C VAL A 168 14.91 7.63 -0.85
N GLY A 169 16.21 7.39 -0.86
CA GLY A 169 16.82 6.37 -1.74
C GLY A 169 16.34 4.96 -1.41
N ALA A 170 16.31 4.60 -0.12
CA ALA A 170 15.85 3.28 0.33
C ALA A 170 14.36 3.05 0.02
N SER A 171 13.55 4.10 0.06
CA SER A 171 12.13 4.03 -0.32
C SER A 171 11.96 3.58 -1.78
N ALA A 172 12.90 3.89 -2.68
CA ALA A 172 12.83 3.49 -4.08
C ALA A 172 12.88 1.98 -4.25
N PHE A 173 13.54 1.29 -3.32
CA PHE A 173 13.64 -0.16 -3.31
C PHE A 173 12.31 -0.84 -2.98
N PHE A 174 11.47 -0.21 -2.14
CA PHE A 174 10.15 -0.72 -1.75
C PHE A 174 9.01 -0.18 -2.61
N GLY A 175 9.18 1.03 -3.15
CA GLY A 175 8.18 1.74 -3.93
C GLY A 175 8.78 2.97 -4.60
N ARG A 176 8.97 2.94 -5.93
CA ARG A 176 9.56 4.08 -6.67
C ARG A 176 8.74 5.36 -6.54
N ASN A 177 7.41 5.23 -6.46
CA ASN A 177 6.49 6.32 -6.15
C ASN A 177 6.77 6.93 -4.77
N HIS A 178 7.08 6.12 -3.76
CA HIS A 178 7.39 6.60 -2.42
C HIS A 178 8.72 7.35 -2.34
N ALA A 179 9.74 6.95 -3.11
CA ALA A 179 10.96 7.74 -3.24
C ALA A 179 10.67 9.14 -3.80
N LEU A 180 9.85 9.23 -4.86
CA LEU A 180 9.44 10.51 -5.42
C LEU A 180 8.67 11.34 -4.38
N TYR A 181 7.69 10.73 -3.71
CA TYR A 181 6.86 11.45 -2.73
C TYR A 181 7.66 11.92 -1.51
N ALA A 182 8.49 11.05 -0.94
CA ALA A 182 9.37 11.39 0.17
C ALA A 182 10.41 12.44 -0.24
N GLY A 183 11.01 12.29 -1.43
CA GLY A 183 12.01 13.21 -1.96
C GLY A 183 11.45 14.62 -2.14
N LEU A 184 10.26 14.75 -2.73
CA LEU A 184 9.56 16.02 -2.86
C LEU A 184 9.17 16.60 -1.50
N ALA A 185 8.59 15.80 -0.59
CA ALA A 185 8.18 16.29 0.73
C ALA A 185 9.37 16.82 1.55
N LEU A 186 10.45 16.04 1.63
CA LEU A 186 11.67 16.40 2.37
C LEU A 186 12.43 17.54 1.69
N GLY A 187 12.50 17.54 0.35
CA GLY A 187 13.13 18.60 -0.44
C GLY A 187 12.40 19.94 -0.27
N LEU A 188 11.07 19.96 -0.41
CA LEU A 188 10.25 21.15 -0.18
C LEU A 188 10.37 21.64 1.26
N CYS A 189 10.41 20.73 2.23
CA CYS A 189 10.66 21.08 3.62
C CYS A 189 12.05 21.71 3.82
N ALA A 190 13.10 21.15 3.23
CA ALA A 190 14.46 21.70 3.29
C ALA A 190 14.54 23.11 2.67
N VAL A 191 13.90 23.32 1.51
CA VAL A 191 13.80 24.63 0.86
C VAL A 191 13.06 25.62 1.76
N PHE A 192 11.94 25.21 2.36
CA PHE A 192 11.19 26.03 3.30
C PHE A 192 12.02 26.42 4.54
N LEU A 193 12.79 25.48 5.10
CA LEU A 193 13.69 25.76 6.22
C LEU A 193 14.79 26.75 5.81
N ALA A 194 15.39 26.61 4.63
CA ALA A 194 16.38 27.53 4.09
C ALA A 194 15.80 28.92 3.73
N TRP A 195 14.49 29.01 3.47
CA TRP A 195 13.78 30.28 3.32
C TRP A 195 13.57 30.97 4.68
N LYS A 196 13.07 30.24 5.68
CA LYS A 196 12.81 30.79 7.02
C LYS A 196 14.07 31.06 7.83
N ARG A 197 15.15 30.31 7.56
CA ARG A 197 16.44 30.38 8.25
C ARG A 197 17.56 30.40 7.23
N PRO A 198 17.93 31.59 6.69
CA PRO A 198 18.94 31.72 5.64
C PRO A 198 20.29 31.11 5.98
N GLU A 199 20.66 30.99 7.26
CA GLU A 199 21.87 30.32 7.73
C GLU A 199 21.87 28.80 7.47
N LEU A 200 20.71 28.23 7.15
CA LEU A 200 20.58 26.83 6.73
C LEU A 200 20.90 26.63 5.24
N ARG A 201 20.99 27.72 4.45
CA ARG A 201 21.45 27.64 3.05
C ARG A 201 22.90 27.15 3.02
N GLY A 202 23.20 26.23 2.12
CA GLY A 202 24.58 25.80 1.93
C GLY A 202 24.70 24.46 1.20
N ALA A 203 25.70 24.39 0.32
CA ALA A 203 26.01 23.20 -0.47
C ALA A 203 26.27 21.96 0.39
N ARG A 204 26.77 22.12 1.63
CA ARG A 204 27.03 20.99 2.54
C ARG A 204 25.77 20.19 2.88
N ARG A 205 24.64 20.84 3.15
CA ARG A 205 23.38 20.16 3.50
C ARG A 205 22.72 19.53 2.27
N ALA A 206 22.73 20.25 1.15
CA ALA A 206 22.26 19.73 -0.13
C ALA A 206 23.08 18.51 -0.58
N GLY A 207 24.42 18.60 -0.51
CA GLY A 207 25.34 17.51 -0.80
C GLY A 207 25.15 16.33 0.16
N ALA A 208 24.92 16.57 1.45
CA ALA A 208 24.61 15.51 2.41
C ALA A 208 23.29 14.80 2.05
N PHE A 209 22.24 15.55 1.69
CA PHE A 209 20.98 14.97 1.23
C PHE A 209 21.17 14.12 -0.03
N ALA A 210 21.87 14.66 -1.05
CA ALA A 210 22.13 13.96 -2.31
C ALA A 210 22.97 12.69 -2.10
N LEU A 211 24.03 12.77 -1.28
CA LEU A 211 24.83 11.60 -0.88
C LEU A 211 23.95 10.57 -0.17
N GLY A 212 23.04 11.02 0.69
CA GLY A 212 22.09 10.14 1.37
C GLY A 212 21.22 9.39 0.37
N VAL A 213 20.63 10.09 -0.62
CA VAL A 213 19.84 9.46 -1.68
C VAL A 213 20.66 8.42 -2.42
N ALA A 214 21.90 8.73 -2.81
CA ALA A 214 22.80 7.78 -3.46
C ALA A 214 23.06 6.54 -2.60
N LEU A 215 23.34 6.72 -1.30
CA LEU A 215 23.54 5.61 -0.35
C LEU A 215 22.27 4.75 -0.17
N GLY A 216 21.11 5.39 -0.08
CA GLY A 216 19.82 4.68 0.02
C GLY A 216 19.48 3.89 -1.25
N LEU A 217 19.94 4.34 -2.42
CA LEU A 217 19.75 3.67 -3.69
C LEU A 217 20.69 2.47 -3.89
N VAL A 218 21.70 2.25 -3.03
CA VAL A 218 22.67 1.17 -3.17
C VAL A 218 22.03 -0.20 -3.39
N PRO A 219 20.99 -0.65 -2.64
CA PRO A 219 20.37 -1.95 -2.89
C PRO A 219 19.77 -2.08 -4.29
N LEU A 220 19.09 -1.04 -4.78
CA LEU A 220 18.51 -1.03 -6.12
C LEU A 220 19.61 -0.94 -7.21
N GLY A 221 20.60 -0.07 -7.01
CA GLY A 221 21.74 0.08 -7.90
C GLY A 221 22.56 -1.20 -8.03
N TRP A 222 22.75 -1.92 -6.92
CA TRP A 222 23.37 -3.24 -6.92
C TRP A 222 22.59 -4.22 -7.80
N MET A 223 21.26 -4.29 -7.67
CA MET A 223 20.46 -5.16 -8.54
C MET A 223 20.57 -4.75 -10.02
N LEU A 224 20.54 -3.45 -10.32
CA LEU A 224 20.68 -2.94 -11.69
C LEU A 224 22.02 -3.31 -12.33
N CYS A 225 23.11 -3.27 -11.57
CA CYS A 225 24.46 -3.51 -12.09
C CYS A 225 24.87 -4.98 -12.04
N CYS A 226 24.43 -5.73 -11.03
CA CYS A 226 25.00 -7.03 -10.68
C CYS A 226 24.05 -8.21 -10.87
N VAL A 227 22.74 -7.97 -11.10
CA VAL A 227 21.78 -9.05 -11.38
C VAL A 227 21.48 -9.09 -12.88
N PRO A 228 21.96 -10.10 -13.62
CA PRO A 228 21.74 -10.21 -15.05
C PRO A 228 20.26 -10.14 -15.41
N GLY A 229 19.94 -9.34 -16.44
CA GLY A 229 18.58 -9.13 -16.94
C GLY A 229 17.70 -8.19 -16.08
N PHE A 230 18.07 -7.88 -14.85
CA PHE A 230 17.23 -7.05 -13.97
C PHE A 230 17.05 -5.63 -14.52
N ALA A 231 18.10 -4.99 -15.04
CA ALA A 231 18.00 -3.66 -15.64
C ALA A 231 16.98 -3.61 -16.80
N ALA A 232 16.94 -4.65 -17.64
CA ALA A 232 15.98 -4.74 -18.75
C ALA A 232 14.55 -4.93 -18.25
N GLY A 233 14.33 -5.82 -17.26
CA GLY A 233 13.03 -6.00 -16.62
C GLY A 233 12.54 -4.74 -15.90
N TYR A 234 13.45 -4.04 -15.22
CA TYR A 234 13.16 -2.77 -14.56
C TYR A 234 12.76 -1.67 -15.56
N ALA A 235 13.51 -1.53 -16.66
CA ALA A 235 13.19 -0.61 -17.74
C ALA A 235 11.84 -0.92 -18.40
N ARG A 236 11.52 -2.20 -18.63
CA ARG A 236 10.20 -2.64 -19.13
C ARG A 236 9.07 -2.21 -18.18
N SER A 237 9.24 -2.44 -16.87
CA SER A 237 8.24 -2.01 -15.88
C SER A 237 8.08 -0.49 -15.81
N LEU A 238 9.16 0.29 -15.96
CA LEU A 238 9.07 1.75 -16.04
C LEU A 238 8.31 2.19 -17.28
N ARG A 239 8.62 1.61 -18.44
CA ARG A 239 7.95 1.91 -19.71
C ARG A 239 6.43 1.67 -19.59
N LEU A 240 6.03 0.54 -19.02
CA LEU A 240 4.61 0.22 -18.77
C LEU A 240 3.89 1.32 -17.97
N VAL A 241 4.53 1.81 -16.90
CA VAL A 241 3.96 2.85 -16.04
C VAL A 241 3.90 4.20 -16.78
N LEU A 242 4.87 4.50 -17.63
CA LEU A 242 4.87 5.73 -18.44
C LEU A 242 3.82 5.71 -19.55
N GLU A 243 3.58 4.55 -20.17
CA GLU A 243 2.63 4.38 -21.28
C GLU A 243 1.18 4.31 -20.81
N HIS A 244 0.90 3.59 -19.71
CA HIS A 244 -0.48 3.32 -19.26
C HIS A 244 -0.84 3.97 -17.93
N GLY A 245 0.13 4.61 -17.26
CA GLY A 245 -0.02 5.07 -15.89
C GLY A 245 0.18 3.96 -14.86
N ALA A 246 0.38 4.37 -13.60
CA ALA A 246 0.63 3.43 -12.49
C ALA A 246 -0.64 2.75 -11.96
N ASN A 247 -1.83 3.33 -12.20
CA ASN A 247 -3.10 2.81 -11.70
C ASN A 247 -4.25 3.10 -12.67
N LEU A 248 -5.31 2.29 -12.55
CA LEU A 248 -6.60 2.57 -13.16
C LEU A 248 -7.26 3.75 -12.41
N THR A 249 -7.36 4.90 -13.06
CA THR A 249 -7.91 6.12 -12.48
C THR A 249 -9.39 5.97 -12.13
N LEU A 250 -9.76 6.38 -10.91
CA LEU A 250 -11.16 6.47 -10.47
C LEU A 250 -11.51 7.93 -10.18
N PRO A 251 -12.76 8.36 -10.47
CA PRO A 251 -13.22 9.71 -10.17
C PRO A 251 -13.14 9.99 -8.67
N TYR A 252 -12.75 11.22 -8.32
CA TYR A 252 -12.78 11.67 -6.93
C TYR A 252 -14.21 11.56 -6.35
N PRO A 253 -14.41 10.95 -5.16
CA PRO A 253 -15.72 10.68 -4.59
C PRO A 253 -16.27 11.92 -3.88
N PHE A 254 -16.47 12.99 -4.65
CA PHE A 254 -17.05 14.20 -4.11
C PHE A 254 -18.49 13.96 -3.62
N PRO A 255 -18.92 14.62 -2.52
CA PRO A 255 -20.26 14.43 -1.99
C PRO A 255 -21.37 14.62 -3.02
N TRP A 256 -21.24 15.58 -3.94
CA TRP A 256 -22.24 15.87 -4.97
C TRP A 256 -22.31 14.83 -6.11
N ARG A 257 -21.43 13.82 -6.14
CA ARG A 257 -21.48 12.69 -7.08
C ARG A 257 -22.18 11.47 -6.48
N THR A 258 -22.42 11.47 -5.18
CA THR A 258 -23.05 10.36 -4.48
C THR A 258 -24.57 10.42 -4.65
N ALA A 259 -25.19 9.30 -5.00
CA ALA A 259 -26.64 9.15 -5.04
C ALA A 259 -27.21 8.97 -3.62
N TRP A 260 -27.22 10.03 -2.82
CA TRP A 260 -27.58 9.98 -1.39
C TRP A 260 -28.95 9.37 -1.09
N SER A 261 -29.92 9.56 -1.99
CA SER A 261 -31.28 9.03 -1.83
C SER A 261 -31.35 7.50 -1.90
N ALA A 262 -30.33 6.84 -2.44
CA ALA A 262 -30.25 5.39 -2.54
C ALA A 262 -29.56 4.75 -1.32
N LEU A 263 -29.00 5.55 -0.41
CA LEU A 263 -28.25 5.06 0.75
C LEU A 263 -29.09 5.17 2.02
N ALA A 264 -29.01 4.16 2.88
CA ALA A 264 -29.67 4.18 4.18
C ALA A 264 -28.77 3.60 5.28
N GLY A 265 -29.09 3.92 6.53
CA GLY A 265 -28.47 3.34 7.72
C GLY A 265 -26.94 3.38 7.67
N TRP A 266 -26.33 2.18 7.67
CA TRP A 266 -24.89 2.00 7.73
C TRP A 266 -24.16 2.49 6.48
N GLU A 267 -24.68 2.18 5.30
CA GLU A 267 -24.08 2.58 4.02
C GLU A 267 -24.02 4.11 3.89
N LEU A 268 -25.07 4.79 4.34
CA LEU A 268 -25.11 6.25 4.38
C LEU A 268 -24.02 6.80 5.31
N ALA A 269 -23.89 6.26 6.54
CA ALA A 269 -22.89 6.71 7.50
C ALA A 269 -21.45 6.46 7.01
N GLY A 270 -21.19 5.29 6.44
CA GLY A 270 -19.90 4.93 5.84
C GLY A 270 -19.54 5.86 4.68
N GLN A 271 -20.48 6.12 3.78
CA GLN A 271 -20.26 6.99 2.62
C GLN A 271 -20.06 8.45 3.02
N ILE A 272 -20.79 8.96 4.03
CA ILE A 272 -20.56 10.31 4.60
C ILE A 272 -19.15 10.39 5.18
N ALA A 273 -18.73 9.39 5.96
CA ALA A 273 -17.41 9.36 6.57
C ALA A 273 -16.30 9.31 5.51
N LEU A 274 -16.44 8.45 4.50
CA LEU A 274 -15.48 8.35 3.41
C LEU A 274 -15.39 9.66 2.61
N SER A 275 -16.54 10.23 2.24
CA SER A 275 -16.59 11.53 1.54
C SER A 275 -15.93 12.64 2.37
N THR A 276 -16.15 12.64 3.69
CA THR A 276 -15.51 13.59 4.61
C THR A 276 -14.00 13.40 4.66
N ALA A 277 -13.52 12.16 4.70
CA ALA A 277 -12.09 11.86 4.66
C ALA A 277 -11.43 12.32 3.35
N PHE A 278 -12.13 12.21 2.22
CA PHE A 278 -11.70 12.75 0.92
C PHE A 278 -11.80 14.28 0.84
N LEU A 279 -12.63 14.94 1.64
CA LEU A 279 -12.63 16.41 1.74
C LEU A 279 -11.51 16.94 2.64
N ALA A 280 -10.98 16.12 3.55
CA ALA A 280 -9.98 16.51 4.53
C ALA A 280 -8.74 17.21 3.91
N PRO A 281 -8.14 16.75 2.79
CA PRO A 281 -7.01 17.44 2.17
C PRO A 281 -7.31 18.90 1.80
N PHE A 282 -8.52 19.19 1.30
CA PHE A 282 -8.93 20.52 0.86
C PHE A 282 -9.10 21.51 2.02
N LEU A 283 -9.28 21.01 3.24
CA LEU A 283 -9.39 21.84 4.45
C LEU A 283 -8.06 21.91 5.20
N LEU A 284 -7.41 20.76 5.39
CA LEU A 284 -6.23 20.63 6.24
C LEU A 284 -4.97 21.15 5.57
N LEU A 285 -4.78 20.92 4.25
CA LEU A 285 -3.58 21.39 3.56
C LEU A 285 -3.51 22.93 3.47
N PRO A 286 -4.60 23.67 3.16
CA PRO A 286 -4.59 25.12 3.25
C PRO A 286 -4.32 25.64 4.67
N ALA A 287 -4.90 25.00 5.70
CA ALA A 287 -4.62 25.35 7.10
C ALA A 287 -3.14 25.09 7.48
N GLY A 288 -2.57 23.99 7.00
CA GLY A 288 -1.16 23.65 7.14
C GLY A 288 -0.25 24.67 6.44
N LEU A 289 -0.57 25.05 5.20
CA LEU A 289 0.14 26.07 4.44
C LEU A 289 0.10 27.43 5.13
N TRP A 290 -1.09 27.86 5.55
CA TRP A 290 -1.27 29.10 6.32
C TRP A 290 -0.40 29.09 7.58
N THR A 291 -0.41 27.97 8.31
CA THR A 291 0.43 27.78 9.49
C THR A 291 1.92 27.87 9.12
N ALA A 292 2.36 27.23 8.05
CA ALA A 292 3.75 27.27 7.58
C ALA A 292 4.21 28.70 7.23
N LEU A 293 3.38 29.44 6.48
CA LEU A 293 3.66 30.83 6.10
C LEU A 293 3.75 31.74 7.33
N ARG A 294 2.84 31.58 8.30
CA ARG A 294 2.76 32.39 9.53
C ARG A 294 3.76 31.98 10.62
N THR A 295 4.42 30.83 10.50
CA THR A 295 5.37 30.37 11.52
C THR A 295 6.68 31.14 11.43
N PRO A 296 7.10 31.89 12.47
CA PRO A 296 8.41 32.51 12.50
C PRO A 296 9.51 31.47 12.71
N ALA A 297 10.74 31.79 12.31
CA ALA A 297 11.90 30.91 12.41
C ALA A 297 12.09 30.30 13.81
N ALA A 298 11.91 31.11 14.86
CA ALA A 298 12.07 30.69 16.25
C ALA A 298 11.02 29.64 16.69
N ALA A 299 9.86 29.57 16.03
CA ALA A 299 8.78 28.65 16.38
C ALA A 299 8.73 27.38 15.51
N LEU A 300 9.60 27.25 14.51
CA LEU A 300 9.62 26.10 13.58
C LEU A 300 9.69 24.76 14.31
N ARG A 301 10.59 24.67 15.30
CA ARG A 301 10.81 23.48 16.12
C ARG A 301 9.55 23.07 16.88
N ALA A 302 8.84 24.04 17.48
CA ALA A 302 7.61 23.77 18.23
C ALA A 302 6.44 23.36 17.32
N ARG A 303 6.47 23.75 16.05
CA ARG A 303 5.44 23.42 15.05
C ARG A 303 5.84 22.28 14.12
N ALA A 304 6.94 21.58 14.42
CA ALA A 304 7.47 20.53 13.54
C ALA A 304 6.44 19.46 13.14
N PRO A 305 5.56 18.94 14.04
CA PRO A 305 4.55 17.97 13.64
C PRO A 305 3.57 18.51 12.59
N VAL A 306 3.08 19.74 12.76
CA VAL A 306 2.14 20.39 11.80
C VAL A 306 2.83 20.61 10.46
N LEU A 307 4.04 21.17 10.47
CA LEU A 307 4.78 21.48 9.24
C LEU A 307 5.17 20.22 8.49
N ALA A 308 5.65 19.19 9.19
CA ALA A 308 5.99 17.91 8.59
C ALA A 308 4.77 17.21 7.98
N ALA A 309 3.65 17.20 8.71
CA ALA A 309 2.40 16.63 8.25
C ALA A 309 1.85 17.37 7.02
N PHE A 310 2.03 18.69 6.95
CA PHE A 310 1.71 19.47 5.76
C PHE A 310 2.60 19.09 4.57
N PHE A 311 3.94 19.10 4.69
CA PHE A 311 4.83 18.79 3.56
C PHE A 311 4.67 17.35 3.07
N ALA A 312 4.59 16.38 3.98
CA ALA A 312 4.35 14.99 3.64
C ALA A 312 2.95 14.81 3.04
N GLY A 313 1.91 15.35 3.68
CA GLY A 313 0.52 15.21 3.24
C GLY A 313 0.24 15.86 1.89
N ALA A 314 0.83 17.03 1.60
CA ALA A 314 0.65 17.75 0.35
C ALA A 314 1.14 16.95 -0.87
N VAL A 315 2.18 16.13 -0.69
CA VAL A 315 2.69 15.27 -1.76
C VAL A 315 2.00 13.91 -1.76
N TYR A 316 1.82 13.28 -0.59
CA TYR A 316 1.25 11.95 -0.51
C TYR A 316 -0.24 11.88 -0.87
N VAL A 317 -1.00 12.99 -0.75
CA VAL A 317 -2.39 13.02 -1.24
C VAL A 317 -2.47 12.74 -2.74
N HIS A 318 -1.40 12.98 -3.51
CA HIS A 318 -1.33 12.59 -4.92
C HIS A 318 -1.61 11.08 -5.11
N HIS A 319 -1.13 10.23 -4.19
CA HIS A 319 -1.37 8.80 -4.24
C HIS A 319 -2.86 8.46 -4.20
N ALA A 320 -3.63 9.14 -3.36
CA ALA A 320 -5.08 9.01 -3.31
C ALA A 320 -5.77 9.64 -4.53
N SER A 321 -5.20 10.68 -5.16
CA SER A 321 -5.82 11.29 -6.35
C SER A 321 -5.64 10.47 -7.63
N VAL A 322 -4.54 9.72 -7.77
CA VAL A 322 -4.30 8.87 -8.96
C VAL A 322 -5.34 7.76 -9.05
N ARG A 323 -5.82 7.25 -7.91
CA ARG A 323 -6.96 6.34 -7.85
C ARG A 323 -7.77 6.62 -6.60
N SER A 324 -8.89 7.32 -6.78
CA SER A 324 -9.67 7.90 -5.68
C SER A 324 -10.63 6.91 -5.02
N ASP A 325 -10.09 5.84 -4.44
CA ASP A 325 -10.81 4.90 -3.60
C ASP A 325 -10.27 4.87 -2.15
N ALA A 326 -11.03 4.27 -1.25
CA ALA A 326 -10.67 4.24 0.17
C ALA A 326 -9.35 3.52 0.45
N SER A 327 -9.00 2.51 -0.34
CA SER A 327 -7.74 1.76 -0.17
C SER A 327 -6.53 2.64 -0.50
N HIS A 328 -6.61 3.50 -1.51
CA HIS A 328 -5.52 4.42 -1.86
C HIS A 328 -5.45 5.62 -0.92
N LEU A 329 -6.61 6.09 -0.41
CA LEU A 329 -6.64 7.08 0.65
C LEU A 329 -5.94 6.55 1.91
N ALA A 330 -6.28 5.34 2.35
CA ALA A 330 -5.69 4.69 3.54
C ALA A 330 -4.15 4.63 3.50
N GLN A 331 -3.60 4.26 2.34
CA GLN A 331 -2.15 4.20 2.10
C GLN A 331 -1.42 5.54 2.27
N SER A 332 -2.13 6.68 2.23
CA SER A 332 -1.55 8.03 2.29
C SER A 332 -2.17 8.91 3.38
N PHE A 333 -3.08 8.38 4.21
CA PHE A 333 -3.86 9.18 5.15
C PHE A 333 -3.09 9.63 6.39
N ALA A 334 -2.06 8.89 6.81
CA ALA A 334 -1.37 9.14 8.08
C ALA A 334 -0.87 10.59 8.27
N PRO A 335 -0.21 11.24 7.29
CA PRO A 335 0.14 12.65 7.39
C PRO A 335 -1.07 13.57 7.60
N LEU A 336 -2.20 13.34 6.93
CA LEU A 336 -3.41 14.17 7.07
C LEU A 336 -4.05 14.00 8.46
N ALA A 337 -4.13 12.77 8.96
CA ALA A 337 -4.62 12.50 10.31
C ALA A 337 -3.76 13.22 11.36
N VAL A 338 -2.43 13.12 11.23
CA VAL A 338 -1.51 13.83 12.13
C VAL A 338 -1.65 15.35 11.98
N LEU A 339 -1.84 15.86 10.77
CA LEU A 339 -2.05 17.30 10.54
C LEU A 339 -3.30 17.81 11.27
N ALA A 340 -4.43 17.12 11.15
CA ALA A 340 -5.68 17.47 11.85
C ALA A 340 -5.49 17.50 13.37
N LEU A 341 -4.91 16.43 13.94
CA LEU A 341 -4.70 16.32 15.38
C LEU A 341 -3.71 17.35 15.89
N ALA A 342 -2.59 17.58 15.18
CA ALA A 342 -1.59 18.55 15.57
C ALA A 342 -2.10 19.99 15.46
N LEU A 343 -2.85 20.35 14.41
CA LEU A 343 -3.46 21.69 14.26
C LEU A 343 -4.42 22.01 15.41
N SER A 344 -5.19 21.03 15.87
CA SER A 344 -6.12 21.21 16.99
C SER A 344 -5.43 21.64 18.29
N THR A 345 -4.14 21.31 18.45
CA THR A 345 -3.35 21.69 19.64
C THR A 345 -2.88 23.14 19.63
N LEU A 346 -2.98 23.83 18.49
CA LEU A 346 -2.67 25.26 18.38
C LEU A 346 -3.80 26.13 18.95
N SER A 347 -5.01 25.58 19.10
CA SER A 347 -6.13 26.28 19.72
C SER A 347 -6.05 26.18 21.24
N ALA A 348 -6.29 27.31 21.93
CA ALA A 348 -6.41 27.34 23.39
C ALA A 348 -7.75 26.74 23.87
N ALA A 349 -8.75 26.66 22.99
CA ALA A 349 -10.08 26.17 23.34
C ALA A 349 -10.08 24.64 23.42
N ARG A 350 -10.25 24.10 24.63
CA ARG A 350 -10.34 22.64 24.88
C ARG A 350 -11.42 21.96 24.03
N GLY A 351 -12.54 22.65 23.77
CA GLY A 351 -13.63 22.15 22.94
C GLY A 351 -13.23 21.88 21.48
N VAL A 352 -12.39 22.74 20.89
CA VAL A 352 -11.90 22.55 19.50
C VAL A 352 -11.06 21.29 19.40
N ARG A 353 -10.21 21.05 20.41
CA ARG A 353 -9.40 19.84 20.48
C ARG A 353 -10.27 18.59 20.63
N ALA A 354 -11.19 18.58 21.59
CA ALA A 354 -12.09 17.44 21.80
C ALA A 354 -12.92 17.14 20.53
N LEU A 355 -13.45 18.18 19.89
CA LEU A 355 -14.21 18.05 18.65
C LEU A 355 -13.35 17.48 17.52
N ALA A 356 -12.17 18.04 17.25
CA ALA A 356 -11.30 17.55 16.17
C ALA A 356 -10.91 16.08 16.36
N TRP A 357 -10.59 15.70 17.60
CA TRP A 357 -10.21 14.32 17.94
C TRP A 357 -11.40 13.36 17.85
N GLY A 358 -12.55 13.75 18.38
CA GLY A 358 -13.79 12.96 18.32
C GLY A 358 -14.29 12.79 16.89
N THR A 359 -14.31 13.87 16.11
CA THR A 359 -14.70 13.83 14.68
C THR A 359 -13.74 12.97 13.88
N LEU A 360 -12.42 13.13 14.03
CA LEU A 360 -11.46 12.31 13.29
C LEU A 360 -11.56 10.83 13.68
N GLY A 361 -11.74 10.53 14.97
CA GLY A 361 -11.96 9.18 15.46
C GLY A 361 -13.21 8.54 14.87
N LEU A 362 -14.34 9.24 14.93
CA LEU A 362 -15.62 8.76 14.39
C LEU A 362 -15.56 8.57 12.87
N VAL A 363 -15.05 9.56 12.12
CA VAL A 363 -14.89 9.46 10.66
C VAL A 363 -13.97 8.31 10.29
N SER A 364 -12.84 8.14 10.99
CA SER A 364 -11.90 7.05 10.71
C SER A 364 -12.53 5.68 11.01
N ALA A 365 -13.26 5.55 12.11
CA ALA A 365 -13.94 4.30 12.45
C ALA A 365 -14.99 3.93 11.40
N LEU A 366 -15.89 4.86 11.05
CA LEU A 366 -16.94 4.61 10.06
C LEU A 366 -16.36 4.35 8.66
N ALA A 367 -15.38 5.14 8.22
CA ALA A 367 -14.72 4.94 6.93
C ALA A 367 -13.94 3.62 6.87
N ALA A 368 -13.23 3.25 7.94
CA ALA A 368 -12.50 1.98 7.99
C ALA A 368 -13.46 0.78 8.02
N LEU A 369 -14.56 0.85 8.76
CA LEU A 369 -15.56 -0.22 8.76
C LEU A 369 -16.31 -0.31 7.41
N GLU A 370 -16.32 0.76 6.60
CA GLU A 370 -16.74 0.79 5.18
C GLU A 370 -15.75 0.17 4.21
N ALA A 371 -14.50 0.58 4.32
CA ALA A 371 -13.52 0.29 3.30
C ALA A 371 -12.67 -0.95 3.57
N ASN A 372 -12.50 -1.32 4.84
CA ASN A 372 -11.63 -2.41 5.22
C ASN A 372 -12.34 -3.74 4.97
N THR A 373 -11.92 -4.43 3.92
CA THR A 373 -12.50 -5.69 3.45
C THR A 373 -12.55 -6.80 4.49
N VAL A 374 -11.75 -6.72 5.55
CA VAL A 374 -11.75 -7.67 6.66
C VAL A 374 -12.82 -7.28 7.67
N LEU A 375 -12.87 -6.00 8.06
CA LEU A 375 -13.86 -5.51 9.03
C LEU A 375 -15.29 -5.54 8.47
N THR A 376 -15.47 -5.32 7.17
CA THR A 376 -16.79 -5.38 6.51
C THR A 376 -17.43 -6.76 6.60
N ARG A 377 -16.63 -7.84 6.76
CA ARG A 377 -17.15 -9.21 6.95
C ARG A 377 -17.83 -9.45 8.29
N PHE A 378 -17.60 -8.56 9.25
CA PHE A 378 -18.23 -8.61 10.57
C PHE A 378 -19.46 -7.71 10.69
N ARG A 379 -19.93 -7.14 9.58
CA ARG A 379 -21.17 -6.37 9.58
C ARG A 379 -22.39 -7.29 9.83
N PRO A 380 -23.40 -6.83 10.60
CA PRO A 380 -24.59 -7.63 10.88
C PRO A 380 -25.41 -7.99 9.64
N ASP A 381 -25.43 -7.12 8.63
CA ASP A 381 -26.21 -7.24 7.39
C ASP A 381 -25.49 -8.04 6.30
N GLN A 382 -24.15 -7.94 6.23
CA GLN A 382 -23.32 -8.70 5.30
C GLN A 382 -22.93 -10.09 5.86
N GLY A 383 -23.85 -10.78 6.54
CA GLY A 383 -23.69 -12.08 7.21
C GLY A 383 -23.27 -13.26 6.31
N ALA A 384 -22.26 -13.07 5.46
CA ALA A 384 -21.59 -14.09 4.70
C ALA A 384 -21.01 -15.08 5.70
N ARG A 385 -21.66 -16.24 5.80
CA ARG A 385 -21.18 -17.36 6.58
C ARG A 385 -19.74 -17.64 6.16
N LEU A 386 -18.80 -17.36 7.07
CA LEU A 386 -17.41 -17.71 6.87
C LEU A 386 -17.24 -19.19 7.20
N VAL A 387 -16.55 -19.90 6.33
CA VAL A 387 -16.22 -21.31 6.52
C VAL A 387 -14.71 -21.49 6.48
N ALA A 388 -14.22 -22.42 7.30
CA ALA A 388 -12.81 -22.82 7.22
C ALA A 388 -12.52 -23.48 5.86
N CYS A 389 -11.40 -23.09 5.26
CA CYS A 389 -10.92 -23.59 3.98
C CYS A 389 -9.40 -23.71 4.06
N GLU A 390 -8.87 -24.89 3.76
CA GLU A 390 -7.43 -25.11 3.67
C GLU A 390 -6.91 -24.55 2.36
N VAL A 391 -5.95 -23.62 2.43
CA VAL A 391 -5.37 -22.91 1.30
C VAL A 391 -3.85 -23.04 1.40
N ALA A 392 -3.25 -23.81 0.49
CA ALA A 392 -1.81 -24.08 0.45
C ALA A 392 -1.20 -24.62 1.77
N GLY A 393 -2.00 -25.31 2.59
CA GLY A 393 -1.59 -25.86 3.89
C GLY A 393 -1.91 -24.98 5.10
N GLU A 394 -2.62 -23.87 4.89
CA GLU A 394 -3.08 -22.97 5.96
C GLU A 394 -4.60 -22.86 6.00
N SER A 395 -5.16 -22.81 7.21
CA SER A 395 -6.60 -22.65 7.40
C SER A 395 -7.03 -21.19 7.34
N LEU A 396 -7.91 -20.84 6.40
CA LEU A 396 -8.51 -19.52 6.25
C LEU A 396 -10.02 -19.57 6.46
N ARG A 397 -10.58 -18.48 7.00
CA ARG A 397 -12.02 -18.24 7.09
C ARG A 397 -12.49 -17.46 5.86
N LEU A 398 -13.17 -18.12 4.93
CA LEU A 398 -13.56 -17.55 3.64
C LEU A 398 -15.09 -17.52 3.48
N PRO A 399 -15.65 -16.59 2.68
CA PRO A 399 -17.03 -16.70 2.24
C PRO A 399 -17.28 -18.02 1.51
N VAL A 400 -18.45 -18.64 1.71
CA VAL A 400 -18.78 -19.97 1.13
C VAL A 400 -18.45 -20.06 -0.36
N GLY A 401 -18.87 -19.09 -1.18
CA GLY A 401 -18.60 -19.11 -2.63
C GLY A 401 -17.11 -19.11 -2.98
N GLN A 402 -16.29 -18.40 -2.20
CA GLN A 402 -14.84 -18.39 -2.40
C GLN A 402 -14.20 -19.71 -1.93
N ALA A 403 -14.65 -20.27 -0.81
CA ALA A 403 -14.19 -21.57 -0.34
C ALA A 403 -14.55 -22.70 -1.32
N THR A 404 -15.78 -22.70 -1.86
CA THR A 404 -16.22 -23.65 -2.88
C THR A 404 -15.36 -23.55 -4.14
N LEU A 405 -15.11 -22.33 -4.62
CA LEU A 405 -14.23 -22.10 -5.77
C LEU A 405 -12.81 -22.64 -5.54
N LEU A 406 -12.19 -22.31 -4.40
CA LEU A 406 -10.83 -22.75 -4.13
C LEU A 406 -10.73 -24.27 -4.01
N ARG A 407 -11.67 -24.93 -3.31
CA ARG A 407 -11.71 -26.39 -3.22
C ARG A 407 -11.85 -27.04 -4.59
N ALA A 408 -12.80 -26.57 -5.41
CA ALA A 408 -12.99 -27.09 -6.77
C ALA A 408 -11.72 -26.97 -7.62
N LEU A 409 -11.00 -25.85 -7.51
CA LEU A 409 -9.73 -25.66 -8.23
C LEU A 409 -8.57 -26.49 -7.66
N GLN A 410 -8.51 -26.68 -6.35
CA GLN A 410 -7.51 -27.53 -5.70
C GLN A 410 -7.74 -29.01 -6.06
N ASP A 411 -8.98 -29.48 -6.03
CA ASP A 411 -9.37 -30.84 -6.43
C ASP A 411 -9.03 -31.07 -7.91
N PHE A 412 -9.41 -30.11 -8.78
CA PHE A 412 -9.04 -30.12 -10.19
C PHE A 412 -7.51 -30.18 -10.39
N ALA A 413 -6.74 -29.38 -9.66
CA ALA A 413 -5.30 -29.37 -9.80
C ALA A 413 -4.64 -30.66 -9.29
N ALA A 414 -5.16 -31.25 -8.21
CA ALA A 414 -4.69 -32.52 -7.69
C ALA A 414 -4.90 -33.67 -8.70
N GLU A 415 -6.00 -33.64 -9.45
CA GLU A 415 -6.33 -34.66 -10.45
C GLU A 415 -5.61 -34.43 -11.79
N LEU A 416 -5.59 -33.19 -12.29
CA LEU A 416 -5.25 -32.89 -13.68
C LEU A 416 -4.01 -32.01 -13.87
N LEU A 417 -3.42 -31.49 -12.79
CA LEU A 417 -2.21 -30.67 -12.83
C LEU A 417 -1.10 -31.19 -11.90
N PRO A 418 -0.66 -32.46 -12.02
CA PRO A 418 0.38 -33.00 -11.16
C PRO A 418 1.72 -32.25 -11.31
N GLY A 419 2.47 -32.09 -10.21
CA GLY A 419 3.82 -31.51 -10.23
C GLY A 419 3.87 -30.11 -10.84
N GLU A 420 4.71 -29.93 -11.87
CA GLU A 420 4.93 -28.66 -12.57
C GLU A 420 4.09 -28.51 -13.86
N THR A 421 3.02 -29.31 -14.04
CA THR A 421 2.15 -29.17 -15.22
C THR A 421 1.74 -27.70 -15.41
N PRO A 422 2.06 -27.09 -16.56
CA PRO A 422 1.80 -25.69 -16.82
C PRO A 422 0.31 -25.39 -16.88
N ILE A 423 -0.09 -24.31 -16.21
CA ILE A 423 -1.41 -23.70 -16.34
C ILE A 423 -1.22 -22.21 -16.52
N TRP A 424 -1.96 -21.60 -17.43
CA TRP A 424 -1.98 -20.16 -17.58
C TRP A 424 -3.21 -19.56 -16.91
N ILE A 425 -3.01 -18.75 -15.88
CA ILE A 425 -4.04 -18.08 -15.11
C ILE A 425 -4.00 -16.59 -15.39
N VAL A 426 -5.09 -16.04 -15.90
CA VAL A 426 -5.21 -14.65 -16.33
C VAL A 426 -5.91 -13.82 -15.24
N ASN A 427 -5.25 -12.74 -14.79
CA ASN A 427 -5.77 -11.74 -13.84
C ASN A 427 -6.09 -12.26 -12.42
N GLN A 428 -5.63 -13.45 -12.05
CA GLN A 428 -5.89 -14.07 -10.74
C GLN A 428 -4.61 -14.66 -10.12
N PRO A 429 -3.57 -13.84 -9.84
CA PRO A 429 -2.27 -14.33 -9.38
C PRO A 429 -2.32 -15.10 -8.06
N THR A 430 -3.34 -14.91 -7.22
CA THR A 430 -3.54 -15.72 -6.02
C THR A 430 -3.60 -17.21 -6.34
N LEU A 431 -4.22 -17.59 -7.47
CA LEU A 431 -4.38 -18.99 -7.82
C LEU A 431 -3.05 -19.67 -8.19
N TYR A 432 -2.07 -18.94 -8.73
CA TYR A 432 -0.73 -19.51 -8.88
C TYR A 432 -0.14 -19.90 -7.52
N ALA A 433 -0.29 -19.03 -6.52
CA ALA A 433 0.22 -19.29 -5.18
C ALA A 433 -0.51 -20.44 -4.46
N VAL A 434 -1.85 -20.48 -4.59
CA VAL A 434 -2.70 -21.54 -4.01
C VAL A 434 -2.37 -22.90 -4.62
N LEU A 435 -2.25 -22.96 -5.95
CA LEU A 435 -2.01 -24.20 -6.68
C LEU A 435 -0.52 -24.57 -6.73
N ARG A 436 0.36 -23.73 -6.16
CA ARG A 436 1.82 -23.86 -6.21
C ARG A 436 2.34 -24.02 -7.65
N LYS A 437 1.84 -23.16 -8.54
CA LYS A 437 2.19 -23.15 -9.97
C LYS A 437 2.99 -21.91 -10.33
N SER A 438 3.89 -22.08 -11.28
CA SER A 438 4.67 -20.99 -11.87
C SER A 438 3.91 -20.39 -13.05
N ALA A 439 3.86 -19.06 -13.15
CA ALA A 439 3.27 -18.42 -14.32
C ALA A 439 4.08 -18.75 -15.59
N PRO A 440 3.42 -19.15 -16.70
CA PRO A 440 4.09 -19.46 -17.96
C PRO A 440 4.59 -18.20 -18.68
N SER A 441 4.27 -17.01 -18.19
CA SER A 441 4.69 -15.74 -18.77
C SER A 441 5.10 -14.77 -17.67
N TRP A 442 5.84 -13.72 -18.06
CA TRP A 442 6.15 -12.62 -17.15
C TRP A 442 4.87 -11.95 -16.63
N TRP A 443 3.82 -11.88 -17.44
CA TRP A 443 2.58 -11.18 -17.13
C TRP A 443 1.66 -11.96 -16.20
N LEU A 444 1.08 -11.25 -15.24
CA LEU A 444 0.05 -11.75 -14.31
C LEU A 444 -1.27 -10.99 -14.48
N PHE A 445 -1.19 -9.72 -14.89
CA PHE A 445 -2.32 -8.83 -15.18
C PHE A 445 -2.32 -8.36 -16.64
N PHE A 446 -3.47 -8.51 -17.29
CA PHE A 446 -3.75 -8.30 -18.70
C PHE A 446 -4.81 -7.21 -18.89
N TYR A 447 -4.65 -6.08 -18.19
CA TYR A 447 -5.63 -4.98 -18.16
C TYR A 447 -5.42 -3.92 -19.24
N TRP A 448 -4.26 -3.92 -19.89
CA TRP A 448 -3.89 -2.95 -20.91
C TRP A 448 -3.93 -3.59 -22.28
N PRO A 449 -4.43 -2.88 -23.32
CA PRO A 449 -4.40 -3.39 -24.67
C PRO A 449 -2.95 -3.49 -25.15
N GLU A 450 -2.65 -4.60 -25.82
CA GLU A 450 -1.34 -4.83 -26.44
C GLU A 450 -1.47 -4.85 -27.97
N ASP A 451 -0.38 -4.52 -28.66
CA ASP A 451 -0.33 -4.68 -30.11
C ASP A 451 -0.30 -6.16 -30.55
N ASP A 452 -0.52 -6.38 -31.83
CA ASP A 452 -0.59 -7.72 -32.40
C ASP A 452 0.71 -8.52 -32.24
N GLU A 453 1.86 -7.84 -32.21
CA GLU A 453 3.17 -8.48 -32.06
C GLU A 453 3.34 -9.04 -30.65
N ALA A 454 3.04 -8.23 -29.63
CA ALA A 454 3.06 -8.64 -28.23
C ALA A 454 2.06 -9.78 -27.96
N GLN A 455 0.85 -9.69 -28.50
CA GLN A 455 -0.14 -10.77 -28.39
C GLN A 455 0.30 -12.07 -29.08
N ARG A 456 0.97 -12.01 -30.23
CA ARG A 456 1.55 -13.21 -30.87
C ARG A 456 2.67 -13.81 -30.02
N ALA A 457 3.48 -12.99 -29.37
CA ALA A 457 4.50 -13.47 -28.44
C ALA A 457 3.88 -14.20 -27.24
N HIS A 458 2.70 -13.76 -26.77
CA HIS A 458 1.93 -14.50 -25.77
C HIS A 458 1.49 -15.87 -26.24
N VAL A 459 0.90 -15.97 -27.44
CA VAL A 459 0.49 -17.25 -28.03
C VAL A 459 1.69 -18.19 -28.16
N GLN A 460 2.80 -17.69 -28.72
CA GLN A 460 4.02 -18.47 -28.87
C GLN A 460 4.57 -18.96 -27.52
N ALA A 461 4.49 -18.15 -26.46
CA ALA A 461 4.92 -18.56 -25.13
C ALA A 461 4.05 -19.69 -24.55
N LEU A 462 2.73 -19.68 -24.81
CA LEU A 462 1.83 -20.76 -24.40
C LEU A 462 2.16 -22.07 -25.13
N GLU A 463 2.46 -21.99 -26.43
CA GLU A 463 2.86 -23.14 -27.24
C GLU A 463 4.21 -23.71 -26.81
N GLN A 464 5.23 -22.85 -26.62
CA GLN A 464 6.58 -23.25 -26.21
C GLN A 464 6.62 -23.89 -24.82
N ARG A 465 5.74 -23.46 -23.91
CA ARG A 465 5.63 -24.03 -22.57
C ARG A 465 4.63 -25.18 -22.48
N ASP A 466 4.08 -25.61 -23.62
CA ASP A 466 3.10 -26.68 -23.72
C ASP A 466 1.95 -26.54 -22.69
N VAL A 467 1.33 -25.34 -22.69
CA VAL A 467 0.23 -25.05 -21.76
C VAL A 467 -1.01 -25.83 -22.15
N ASP A 468 -1.39 -26.79 -21.33
CA ASP A 468 -2.58 -27.62 -21.54
C ASP A 468 -3.86 -26.99 -20.98
N PHE A 469 -3.74 -26.15 -19.95
CA PHE A 469 -4.87 -25.58 -19.25
C PHE A 469 -4.76 -24.06 -19.15
N VAL A 470 -5.88 -23.37 -19.38
CA VAL A 470 -5.96 -21.92 -19.24
C VAL A 470 -7.18 -21.55 -18.41
N LEU A 471 -6.98 -20.73 -17.38
CA LEU A 471 -8.04 -20.22 -16.52
C LEU A 471 -8.15 -18.71 -16.69
N VAL A 472 -9.27 -18.26 -17.27
CA VAL A 472 -9.50 -16.86 -17.60
C VAL A 472 -10.58 -16.25 -16.72
N HIS A 473 -10.24 -15.21 -15.96
CA HIS A 473 -11.22 -14.37 -15.31
C HIS A 473 -11.72 -13.27 -16.24
N LEU A 474 -13.00 -13.33 -16.57
CA LEU A 474 -13.70 -12.40 -17.46
C LEU A 474 -14.18 -11.11 -16.77
N GLY A 475 -14.15 -11.07 -15.45
CA GLY A 475 -14.56 -9.86 -14.72
C GLY A 475 -13.58 -8.71 -14.96
N GLN A 476 -14.11 -7.49 -14.92
CA GLN A 476 -13.41 -6.26 -15.23
C GLN A 476 -12.87 -5.62 -13.94
N ALA A 477 -11.62 -5.15 -13.96
CA ALA A 477 -10.95 -4.61 -12.76
C ALA A 477 -11.58 -3.31 -12.22
N ASP A 478 -12.27 -2.57 -13.08
CA ASP A 478 -12.90 -1.28 -12.79
C ASP A 478 -14.34 -1.16 -13.33
N GLY A 479 -14.94 -2.27 -13.76
CA GLY A 479 -16.25 -2.27 -14.42
C GLY A 479 -16.24 -1.73 -15.86
N SER A 480 -15.07 -1.53 -16.48
CA SER A 480 -14.97 -1.18 -17.90
C SER A 480 -14.82 -2.42 -18.78
N GLU A 481 -15.78 -2.64 -19.68
CA GLU A 481 -15.70 -3.70 -20.70
C GLU A 481 -14.46 -3.58 -21.56
N ALA A 482 -14.06 -2.36 -21.92
CA ALA A 482 -12.87 -2.10 -22.74
C ALA A 482 -11.57 -2.65 -22.12
N ARG A 483 -11.54 -2.85 -20.80
CA ARG A 483 -10.39 -3.40 -20.05
C ARG A 483 -10.52 -4.89 -19.73
N GLY A 484 -11.58 -5.54 -20.21
CA GLY A 484 -11.73 -6.98 -20.14
C GLY A 484 -10.71 -7.69 -21.04
N PHE A 485 -10.23 -8.85 -20.62
CA PHE A 485 -9.19 -9.62 -21.32
C PHE A 485 -9.50 -9.85 -22.81
N ARG A 486 -10.76 -10.11 -23.15
CA ARG A 486 -11.22 -10.33 -24.54
C ARG A 486 -11.00 -9.12 -25.44
N ASN A 487 -11.04 -7.93 -24.87
CA ASN A 487 -10.93 -6.67 -25.59
C ASN A 487 -9.49 -6.14 -25.59
N THR A 488 -8.72 -6.45 -24.54
CA THR A 488 -7.31 -6.06 -24.45
C THR A 488 -6.38 -7.03 -25.21
N HIS A 489 -6.77 -8.31 -25.31
CA HIS A 489 -5.96 -9.36 -25.96
C HIS A 489 -6.80 -10.21 -26.93
N PRO A 490 -7.43 -9.59 -27.96
CA PRO A 490 -8.34 -10.28 -28.87
C PRO A 490 -7.70 -11.44 -29.64
N LEU A 491 -6.44 -11.35 -30.06
CA LEU A 491 -5.76 -12.43 -30.79
C LEU A 491 -5.49 -13.64 -29.88
N VAL A 492 -5.07 -13.38 -28.64
CA VAL A 492 -4.86 -14.46 -27.67
C VAL A 492 -6.20 -15.11 -27.33
N TRP A 493 -7.25 -14.32 -27.15
CA TRP A 493 -8.60 -14.82 -26.94
C TRP A 493 -9.08 -15.70 -28.11
N GLN A 494 -8.86 -15.27 -29.36
CA GLN A 494 -9.20 -16.04 -30.55
C GLN A 494 -8.46 -17.38 -30.58
N HIS A 495 -7.17 -17.39 -30.28
CA HIS A 495 -6.37 -18.61 -30.19
C HIS A 495 -6.94 -19.57 -29.13
N LEU A 496 -7.35 -19.08 -27.95
CA LEU A 496 -7.99 -19.94 -26.94
C LEU A 496 -9.29 -20.57 -27.45
N LEU A 497 -10.10 -19.84 -28.23
CA LEU A 497 -11.34 -20.40 -28.79
C LEU A 497 -11.09 -21.44 -29.90
N GLN A 498 -9.99 -21.31 -30.63
CA GLN A 498 -9.61 -22.22 -31.72
C GLN A 498 -8.96 -23.50 -31.20
N GLU A 499 -7.93 -23.35 -30.37
CA GLU A 499 -7.05 -24.44 -29.95
C GLU A 499 -7.46 -25.08 -28.62
N PHE A 500 -8.36 -24.46 -27.86
CA PHE A 500 -8.83 -25.00 -26.59
C PHE A 500 -10.34 -25.29 -26.67
N ARG A 501 -10.79 -26.16 -25.77
CA ARG A 501 -12.20 -26.42 -25.49
C ARG A 501 -12.54 -25.95 -24.09
N LEU A 502 -13.71 -25.34 -23.92
CA LEU A 502 -14.21 -24.95 -22.62
C LEU A 502 -14.55 -26.21 -21.80
N LEU A 503 -14.02 -26.29 -20.58
CA LEU A 503 -14.36 -27.32 -19.61
C LEU A 503 -15.34 -26.77 -18.59
N HIS A 504 -16.36 -27.56 -18.28
CA HIS A 504 -17.26 -27.27 -17.18
C HIS A 504 -16.70 -27.90 -15.90
N LEU A 505 -16.33 -27.05 -14.94
CA LEU A 505 -15.90 -27.48 -13.62
C LEU A 505 -16.94 -27.02 -12.59
N PRO A 506 -17.66 -27.96 -11.93
CA PRO A 506 -18.64 -27.61 -10.91
C PRO A 506 -18.04 -26.69 -9.84
N GLY A 507 -18.76 -25.63 -9.47
CA GLY A 507 -18.31 -24.66 -8.47
C GLY A 507 -17.53 -23.46 -9.02
N LEU A 508 -17.19 -23.42 -10.31
CA LEU A 508 -16.65 -22.21 -10.94
C LEU A 508 -17.77 -21.19 -11.19
N PRO A 509 -17.56 -19.90 -10.83
CA PRO A 509 -18.50 -18.86 -11.16
C PRO A 509 -18.47 -18.55 -12.67
N SER A 510 -19.54 -18.00 -13.22
CA SER A 510 -19.71 -17.76 -14.66
C SER A 510 -18.67 -16.81 -15.28
N ASN A 511 -18.07 -15.95 -14.46
CA ASN A 511 -16.99 -15.04 -14.84
C ASN A 511 -15.59 -15.69 -14.81
N LEU A 512 -15.48 -16.98 -14.51
CA LEU A 512 -14.23 -17.73 -14.55
C LEU A 512 -14.36 -18.92 -15.51
N GLN A 513 -13.57 -18.93 -16.57
CA GLN A 513 -13.64 -19.94 -17.62
C GLN A 513 -12.37 -20.78 -17.64
N LEU A 514 -12.53 -22.11 -17.56
CA LEU A 514 -11.45 -23.07 -17.66
C LEU A 514 -11.42 -23.68 -19.07
N PHE A 515 -10.28 -23.62 -19.71
CA PHE A 515 -10.01 -24.14 -21.05
C PHE A 515 -9.01 -25.29 -20.95
N ARG A 516 -9.17 -26.29 -21.83
CA ARG A 516 -8.19 -27.37 -22.05
C ARG A 516 -7.82 -27.46 -23.52
N LYS A 517 -6.53 -27.60 -23.82
CA LYS A 517 -6.01 -27.73 -25.18
C LYS A 517 -6.67 -28.91 -25.89
N ARG A 518 -7.02 -28.73 -27.17
CA ARG A 518 -7.55 -29.79 -28.01
C ARG A 518 -6.40 -30.72 -28.38
N THR A 519 -6.59 -32.01 -28.14
CA THR A 519 -5.66 -33.08 -28.53
C THR A 519 -5.77 -33.42 -29.99
#